data_AF-A0A7X4EHP1-F1
#
_entry.id   AF-A0A7X4EHP1-F1
#
_cell.length_a   1.000
_cell.length_b   1.000
_cell.length_c   1.000
_cell.angle_alpha   90.00
_cell.angle_beta   90.00
_cell.angle_gamma   90.00
#
_symmetry.space_group_name_H-M   'P 1'
#
loop_
_entity.id
_entity.type
_entity.pdbx_description
1 polymer ?
#
loop_
_entity_poly.entity_id
_entity_poly.type
_entity_poly.pdbx_seq_one_letter_code
_entity_poly.pdbx_strand_id
1 'polypeptide(L)'
;MIDHLKGREKALEPFGLTGRRAEWIALASLHCGVFTRSQLSDWFGMDRFKTLRFVQFLVRRRLAAEDVVGDLKVCRICARGIYRALGAEGIRLRRITATEVAMRRLLSFDYVIDHPDQSWLPTEDEKVAAFEALDIGRPAMPVRVYRGAAGGARRYFPRGMPVALDSRRAVFVHADPGWDTSTALRSWRDRHLKLWEALRELGLSVEVVGVACARRPLERARTILGNWTNADADARPVQSPGTAVAARREITRIENAILGMDDAAVEAMGGFQACLQRIGEMKELLRSGLPRGTIDGHSVWRSSRFAGGGI
;
A
#
# COMPACT_ATOMS: atom_id res chain seq x y z
N MET A 1 3.17 -11.85 -8.81
CA MET A 1 2.61 -12.31 -7.52
C MET A 1 3.27 -11.47 -6.45
N ILE A 2 2.49 -10.94 -5.51
CA ILE A 2 3.02 -10.13 -4.40
C ILE A 2 3.63 -11.05 -3.34
N ASP A 3 4.92 -10.87 -3.04
CA ASP A 3 5.70 -11.82 -2.21
C ASP A 3 5.11 -12.01 -0.81
N HIS A 4 4.72 -10.94 -0.14
CA HIS A 4 4.16 -11.00 1.22
C HIS A 4 2.74 -11.61 1.29
N LEU A 5 2.10 -11.84 0.14
CA LEU A 5 0.81 -12.52 0.06
C LEU A 5 0.91 -13.99 -0.31
N LYS A 6 2.09 -14.47 -0.72
CA LYS A 6 2.29 -15.81 -1.24
C LYS A 6 1.74 -16.87 -0.27
N GLY A 7 0.80 -17.67 -0.76
CA GLY A 7 0.13 -18.74 0.00
C GLY A 7 -1.12 -18.27 0.77
N ARG A 8 -1.26 -16.97 1.07
CA ARG A 8 -2.45 -16.44 1.78
C ARG A 8 -3.67 -16.38 0.86
N GLU A 9 -3.46 -16.21 -0.44
CA GLU A 9 -4.54 -16.20 -1.42
C GLU A 9 -5.27 -17.55 -1.48
N LYS A 10 -4.56 -18.67 -1.26
CA LYS A 10 -5.17 -20.01 -1.24
C LYS A 10 -6.17 -20.20 -0.10
N ALA A 11 -5.96 -19.51 1.03
CA ALA A 11 -6.90 -19.53 2.14
C ALA A 11 -8.28 -18.96 1.78
N LEU A 12 -8.40 -18.26 0.64
CA LEU A 12 -9.64 -17.66 0.19
C LEU A 12 -10.46 -18.54 -0.77
N GLU A 13 -9.95 -19.71 -1.18
CA GLU A 13 -10.65 -20.65 -2.06
C GLU A 13 -12.04 -21.08 -1.54
N PRO A 14 -12.25 -21.34 -0.23
CA PRO A 14 -13.58 -21.66 0.31
C PRO A 14 -14.62 -20.56 0.09
N PHE A 15 -14.19 -19.31 -0.14
CA PHE A 15 -15.06 -18.17 -0.44
C PHE A 15 -15.33 -18.04 -1.95
N GLY A 16 -14.89 -19.00 -2.76
CA GLY A 16 -14.97 -18.98 -4.23
C GLY A 16 -14.05 -17.94 -4.87
N LEU A 17 -12.97 -17.56 -4.17
CA LEU A 17 -11.96 -16.63 -4.66
C LEU A 17 -10.71 -17.43 -5.04
N THR A 18 -10.24 -17.30 -6.27
CA THR A 18 -9.06 -18.01 -6.78
C THR A 18 -8.15 -17.06 -7.58
N GLY A 19 -6.88 -17.45 -7.74
CA GLY A 19 -5.90 -16.72 -8.56
C GLY A 19 -5.80 -15.23 -8.20
N ARG A 20 -5.75 -14.37 -9.22
CA ARG A 20 -5.63 -12.91 -9.03
C ARG A 20 -6.79 -12.28 -8.24
N ARG A 21 -7.99 -12.89 -8.23
CA ARG A 21 -9.13 -12.43 -7.42
C ARG A 21 -8.87 -12.66 -5.94
N ALA A 22 -8.33 -13.83 -5.59
CA ALA A 22 -7.92 -14.10 -4.23
C ALA A 22 -6.76 -13.19 -3.80
N GLU A 23 -5.76 -12.99 -4.67
CA GLU A 23 -4.64 -12.08 -4.41
C GLU A 23 -5.12 -10.65 -4.12
N TRP A 24 -6.03 -10.11 -4.94
CA TRP A 24 -6.61 -8.79 -4.70
C TRP A 24 -7.35 -8.70 -3.36
N ILE A 25 -8.20 -9.68 -3.04
CA ILE A 25 -8.97 -9.67 -1.80
C ILE A 25 -8.06 -9.84 -0.59
N ALA A 26 -7.02 -10.66 -0.67
CA ALA A 26 -6.01 -10.78 0.37
C ALA A 26 -5.29 -9.44 0.57
N LEU A 27 -4.79 -8.83 -0.50
CA LEU A 27 -4.11 -7.53 -0.48
C LEU A 27 -4.98 -6.44 0.16
N ALA A 28 -6.20 -6.28 -0.36
CA ALA A 28 -7.14 -5.28 0.12
C ALA A 28 -7.54 -5.54 1.57
N SER A 29 -7.82 -6.79 1.97
CA SER A 29 -8.22 -7.11 3.35
C SER A 29 -7.11 -6.81 4.36
N LEU A 30 -5.86 -7.07 3.99
CA LEU A 30 -4.71 -6.94 4.87
C LEU A 30 -4.23 -5.49 5.03
N HIS A 31 -4.35 -4.66 3.99
CA HIS A 31 -3.83 -3.28 4.01
C HIS A 31 -4.89 -2.20 4.15
N CYS A 32 -6.12 -2.41 3.67
CA CYS A 32 -7.10 -1.33 3.54
C CYS A 32 -8.50 -1.66 4.10
N GLY A 33 -8.96 -2.89 3.92
CA GLY A 33 -10.33 -3.33 4.19
C GLY A 33 -11.39 -2.76 3.27
N VAL A 34 -11.06 -1.74 2.47
CA VAL A 34 -11.94 -1.09 1.50
C VAL A 34 -11.20 -0.85 0.20
N PHE A 35 -11.88 -0.78 -0.93
CA PHE A 35 -11.27 -0.39 -2.20
C PHE A 35 -12.28 0.28 -3.13
N THR A 36 -11.80 1.08 -4.08
CA THR A 36 -12.67 1.67 -5.11
C THR A 36 -12.77 0.75 -6.33
N ARG A 37 -13.84 0.93 -7.12
CA ARG A 37 -13.97 0.24 -8.40
C ARG A 37 -12.84 0.62 -9.37
N SER A 38 -12.32 1.85 -9.31
CA SER A 38 -11.18 2.27 -10.14
C SER A 38 -9.93 1.48 -9.79
N GLN A 39 -9.57 1.40 -8.51
CA GLN A 39 -8.41 0.62 -8.05
C GLN A 39 -8.52 -0.85 -8.49
N LEU A 40 -9.71 -1.42 -8.39
CA LEU A 40 -9.99 -2.78 -8.86
C LEU A 40 -9.83 -2.91 -10.39
N SER A 41 -10.42 -1.99 -11.16
CA SER A 41 -10.31 -1.98 -12.63
C SER A 41 -8.86 -1.86 -13.08
N ASP A 42 -8.12 -0.93 -12.47
CA ASP A 42 -6.71 -0.67 -12.76
C ASP A 42 -5.85 -1.89 -12.46
N TRP A 43 -6.07 -2.54 -11.31
CA TRP A 43 -5.36 -3.76 -10.93
C TRP A 43 -5.53 -4.88 -11.95
N PHE A 44 -6.77 -5.11 -12.38
CA PHE A 44 -7.09 -6.22 -13.28
C PHE A 44 -6.95 -5.87 -14.77
N GLY A 45 -6.74 -4.60 -15.14
CA GLY A 45 -6.89 -4.16 -16.52
C GLY A 45 -8.29 -4.43 -17.09
N MET A 46 -9.31 -4.42 -16.22
CA MET A 46 -10.69 -4.79 -16.58
C MET A 46 -11.52 -3.57 -16.98
N ASP A 47 -12.47 -3.79 -17.89
CA ASP A 47 -13.53 -2.84 -18.17
C ASP A 47 -14.51 -2.67 -16.98
N ARG A 48 -15.29 -1.59 -17.03
CA ARG A 48 -16.26 -1.22 -15.98
C ARG A 48 -17.28 -2.32 -15.70
N PHE A 49 -17.73 -3.09 -16.69
CA PHE A 49 -18.76 -4.11 -16.53
C PHE A 49 -18.22 -5.36 -15.82
N LYS A 50 -17.00 -5.80 -16.15
CA LYS A 50 -16.32 -6.90 -15.44
C LYS A 50 -16.06 -6.53 -13.98
N THR A 51 -15.57 -5.33 -13.74
CA THR A 51 -15.37 -4.78 -12.38
C THR A 51 -16.66 -4.77 -11.59
N LEU A 52 -17.77 -4.28 -12.18
CA LEU A 52 -19.08 -4.27 -11.54
C LEU A 52 -19.58 -5.69 -11.21
N ARG A 53 -19.47 -6.64 -12.14
CA ARG A 53 -19.88 -8.03 -11.91
C ARG A 53 -19.13 -8.66 -10.74
N PHE A 54 -17.82 -8.40 -10.62
CA PHE A 54 -17.04 -8.92 -9.50
C PHE A 54 -17.45 -8.30 -8.17
N VAL A 55 -17.68 -6.98 -8.12
CA VAL A 55 -18.21 -6.33 -6.90
C VAL A 55 -19.57 -6.89 -6.53
N GLN A 56 -20.48 -7.05 -7.48
CA GLN A 56 -21.80 -7.65 -7.22
C GLN A 56 -21.69 -9.10 -6.73
N PHE A 57 -20.74 -9.88 -7.24
CA PHE A 57 -20.45 -11.22 -6.71
C PHE A 57 -20.06 -11.17 -5.22
N LEU A 58 -19.14 -10.28 -4.84
CA LEU A 58 -18.74 -10.12 -3.44
C LEU A 58 -19.91 -9.71 -2.54
N VAL A 59 -20.76 -8.79 -3.00
CA VAL A 59 -21.93 -8.31 -2.27
C VAL A 59 -22.99 -9.39 -2.13
N ARG A 60 -23.35 -10.09 -3.21
CA ARG A 60 -24.34 -11.18 -3.18
C ARG A 60 -23.93 -12.31 -2.23
N ARG A 61 -22.62 -12.61 -2.15
CA ARG A 61 -22.08 -13.60 -1.22
C ARG A 61 -21.83 -13.06 0.20
N ARG A 62 -22.22 -11.81 0.48
CA ARG A 62 -22.02 -11.12 1.78
C ARG A 62 -20.54 -11.08 2.20
N LEU A 63 -19.63 -11.08 1.23
CA LEU A 63 -18.20 -10.94 1.43
C LEU A 63 -17.78 -9.48 1.58
N ALA A 64 -18.50 -8.60 0.88
CA ALA A 64 -18.31 -7.16 0.91
C ALA A 64 -19.65 -6.41 0.95
N ALA A 65 -19.59 -5.12 1.26
CA ALA A 65 -20.70 -4.17 1.17
C ALA A 65 -20.26 -2.97 0.33
N GLU A 66 -21.18 -2.38 -0.43
CA GLU A 66 -20.94 -1.08 -1.05
C GLU A 66 -21.28 0.03 -0.07
N ASP A 67 -20.33 0.94 0.14
CA ASP A 67 -20.48 2.10 1.02
C ASP A 67 -20.11 3.38 0.23
N VAL A 68 -20.36 4.53 0.85
CA VAL A 68 -19.95 5.83 0.35
C VAL A 68 -19.02 6.48 1.37
N VAL A 69 -17.86 6.95 0.91
CA VAL A 69 -16.82 7.60 1.72
C VAL A 69 -16.52 8.96 1.10
N GLY A 70 -17.03 10.03 1.71
CA GLY A 70 -17.10 11.34 1.04
C GLY A 70 -17.95 11.21 -0.22
N ASP A 71 -17.39 11.55 -1.38
CA ASP A 71 -18.05 11.40 -2.69
C ASP A 71 -17.66 10.10 -3.42
N LEU A 72 -16.86 9.23 -2.78
CA LEU A 72 -16.36 8.01 -3.41
C LEU A 72 -17.25 6.81 -3.10
N LYS A 73 -17.63 6.08 -4.15
CA LYS A 73 -18.22 4.74 -4.02
C LYS A 73 -17.13 3.71 -3.74
N VAL A 74 -17.22 3.04 -2.60
CA VAL A 74 -16.23 2.08 -2.14
C VAL A 74 -16.87 0.72 -1.91
N CYS A 75 -16.06 -0.33 -2.04
CA CYS A 75 -16.40 -1.70 -1.68
C CYS A 75 -15.63 -2.05 -0.41
N ARG A 76 -16.34 -2.22 0.71
CA ARG A 76 -15.76 -2.64 2.00
C ARG A 76 -15.86 -4.14 2.16
N ILE A 77 -14.72 -4.80 2.37
CA ILE A 77 -14.65 -6.23 2.68
C ILE A 77 -15.06 -6.42 4.13
N CYS A 78 -16.24 -6.98 4.37
CA CYS A 78 -16.89 -7.02 5.68
C CYS A 78 -16.94 -8.42 6.31
N ALA A 79 -16.78 -9.47 5.51
CA ALA A 79 -16.89 -10.85 6.00
C ALA A 79 -15.75 -11.22 6.94
N ARG A 80 -16.09 -11.47 8.22
CA ARG A 80 -15.16 -11.94 9.26
C ARG A 80 -14.39 -13.19 8.84
N GLY A 81 -15.03 -14.09 8.08
CA GLY A 81 -14.41 -15.32 7.58
C GLY A 81 -13.17 -15.07 6.69
N ILE A 82 -13.20 -14.04 5.84
CA ILE A 82 -12.04 -13.67 5.00
C ILE A 82 -10.86 -13.28 5.89
N TYR A 83 -11.10 -12.40 6.86
CA TYR A 83 -10.04 -11.96 7.78
C TYR A 83 -9.51 -13.11 8.63
N ARG A 84 -10.38 -14.01 9.09
CA ARG A 84 -9.95 -15.22 9.81
C ARG A 84 -9.04 -16.10 8.95
N ALA A 85 -9.44 -16.38 7.71
CA ALA A 85 -8.66 -17.20 6.80
C ALA A 85 -7.26 -16.60 6.52
N LEU A 86 -7.15 -15.27 6.55
CA LEU A 86 -5.89 -14.54 6.37
C LEU A 86 -5.09 -14.35 7.67
N GLY A 87 -5.49 -14.96 8.80
CA GLY A 87 -4.84 -14.77 10.10
C GLY A 87 -5.03 -13.36 10.69
N ALA A 88 -5.99 -12.60 10.17
CA ALA A 88 -6.21 -11.18 10.43
C ALA A 88 -7.56 -10.89 11.12
N GLU A 89 -8.15 -11.87 11.81
CA GLU A 89 -9.50 -11.75 12.41
C GLU A 89 -9.63 -10.58 13.40
N GLY A 90 -8.55 -10.28 14.14
CA GLY A 90 -8.46 -9.18 15.10
C GLY A 90 -8.43 -7.79 14.45
N ILE A 91 -8.14 -7.71 13.15
CA ILE A 91 -7.99 -6.46 12.43
C ILE A 91 -9.35 -5.76 12.26
N ARG A 92 -9.37 -4.45 12.54
CA ARG A 92 -10.59 -3.61 12.48
C ARG A 92 -10.94 -3.12 11.08
N LEU A 93 -10.18 -3.51 10.06
CA LEU A 93 -10.34 -3.08 8.66
C LEU A 93 -11.73 -3.44 8.09
N ARG A 94 -12.36 -4.51 8.57
CA ARG A 94 -13.72 -4.92 8.17
C ARG A 94 -14.86 -4.01 8.62
N ARG A 95 -14.63 -3.20 9.66
CA ARG A 95 -15.67 -2.41 10.33
C ARG A 95 -15.90 -1.10 9.59
N ILE A 96 -17.14 -0.60 9.67
CA ILE A 96 -17.46 0.77 9.27
C ILE A 96 -16.59 1.73 10.09
N THR A 97 -16.08 2.76 9.43
CA THR A 97 -15.15 3.72 10.01
C THR A 97 -15.48 5.12 9.49
N ALA A 98 -15.03 6.14 10.20
CA ALA A 98 -15.15 7.52 9.76
C ALA A 98 -14.46 7.74 8.40
N THR A 99 -14.99 8.70 7.62
CA THR A 99 -14.55 9.04 6.26
C THR A 99 -13.04 9.27 6.19
N GLU A 100 -12.49 10.00 7.15
CA GLU A 100 -11.07 10.37 7.17
C GLU A 100 -10.16 9.13 7.31
N VAL A 101 -10.63 8.13 8.08
CA VAL A 101 -9.89 6.87 8.27
C VAL A 101 -9.99 6.01 7.01
N ALA A 102 -11.16 5.92 6.37
CA ALA A 102 -11.32 5.18 5.13
C ALA A 102 -10.49 5.80 3.99
N MET A 103 -10.53 7.12 3.83
CA MET A 103 -9.72 7.85 2.83
C MET A 103 -8.23 7.68 3.06
N ARG A 104 -7.78 7.74 4.32
CA ARG A 104 -6.37 7.48 4.67
C ARG A 104 -5.94 6.07 4.25
N ARG A 105 -6.75 5.06 4.55
CA ARG A 105 -6.49 3.67 4.16
C ARG A 105 -6.41 3.53 2.63
N LEU A 106 -7.39 4.09 1.92
CA LEU A 106 -7.44 4.13 0.46
C LEU A 106 -6.19 4.76 -0.15
N LEU A 107 -5.75 5.90 0.40
CA LEU A 107 -4.53 6.60 -0.02
C LEU A 107 -3.27 5.76 0.20
N SER A 108 -3.09 5.23 1.42
CA SER A 108 -1.94 4.37 1.71
C SER A 108 -1.96 3.09 0.88
N PHE A 109 -3.15 2.58 0.55
CA PHE A 109 -3.34 1.37 -0.23
C PHE A 109 -2.88 1.53 -1.68
N ASP A 110 -3.10 2.70 -2.29
CA ASP A 110 -2.55 2.96 -3.61
C ASP A 110 -1.02 2.87 -3.63
N TYR A 111 -0.36 3.39 -2.60
CA TYR A 111 1.09 3.26 -2.48
C TYR A 111 1.51 1.78 -2.37
N VAL A 112 0.80 0.98 -1.58
CA VAL A 112 1.07 -0.48 -1.47
C VAL A 112 0.88 -1.19 -2.81
N ILE A 113 -0.23 -0.91 -3.53
CA ILE A 113 -0.48 -1.45 -4.88
C ILE A 113 0.66 -1.08 -5.84
N ASP A 114 1.15 0.15 -5.73
CA ASP A 114 2.22 0.66 -6.57
C ASP A 114 3.61 0.18 -6.13
N HIS A 115 3.76 -0.56 -5.02
CA HIS A 115 5.06 -1.10 -4.61
C HIS A 115 4.90 -2.56 -4.18
N PRO A 116 4.53 -3.46 -5.12
CA PRO A 116 4.23 -4.87 -4.82
C PRO A 116 5.48 -5.68 -4.45
N ASP A 117 6.66 -5.17 -4.78
CA ASP A 117 7.98 -5.72 -4.51
C ASP A 117 8.48 -5.44 -3.09
N GLN A 118 7.81 -4.55 -2.34
CA GLN A 118 8.16 -4.33 -0.95
C GLN A 118 7.67 -5.47 -0.05
N SER A 119 8.52 -5.83 0.92
CA SER A 119 8.21 -6.83 1.95
C SER A 119 7.32 -6.22 3.02
N TRP A 120 6.05 -6.02 2.69
CA TRP A 120 5.07 -5.41 3.56
C TRP A 120 4.72 -6.29 4.77
N LEU A 121 4.52 -5.64 5.92
CA LEU A 121 4.08 -6.24 7.18
C LEU A 121 2.62 -5.80 7.46
N PRO A 122 1.60 -6.46 6.88
CA PRO A 122 0.22 -6.00 6.98
C PRO A 122 -0.37 -6.02 8.40
N THR A 123 -0.03 -6.99 9.24
CA THR A 123 -0.66 -7.13 10.57
C THR A 123 0.14 -6.46 11.68
N GLU A 124 -0.52 -6.14 12.80
CA GLU A 124 0.18 -5.65 14.01
C GLU A 124 1.18 -6.70 14.51
N ASP A 125 0.77 -7.97 14.54
CA ASP A 125 1.59 -9.08 15.01
C ASP A 125 2.82 -9.30 14.12
N GLU A 126 2.67 -9.17 12.79
CA GLU A 126 3.80 -9.26 11.85
C GLU A 126 4.78 -8.09 12.02
N LYS A 127 4.28 -6.87 12.25
CA LYS A 127 5.16 -5.73 12.53
C LYS A 127 5.97 -5.98 13.80
N VAL A 128 5.29 -6.37 14.88
CA VAL A 128 5.95 -6.64 16.16
C VAL A 128 6.96 -7.78 16.01
N ALA A 129 6.56 -8.92 15.45
CA ALA A 129 7.44 -10.07 15.27
C ALA A 129 8.65 -9.76 14.39
N ALA A 130 8.49 -8.99 13.32
CA ALA A 130 9.58 -8.64 12.43
C ALA A 130 10.63 -7.74 13.11
N PHE A 131 10.20 -6.80 13.96
CA PHE A 131 11.14 -5.96 14.72
C PHE A 131 11.74 -6.70 15.92
N GLU A 132 11.00 -7.59 16.58
CA GLU A 132 11.55 -8.47 17.62
C GLU A 132 12.62 -9.42 17.06
N ALA A 133 12.46 -9.90 15.83
CA ALA A 133 13.46 -10.72 15.15
C ALA A 133 14.77 -9.96 14.85
N LEU A 134 14.75 -8.62 14.90
CA LEU A 134 15.94 -7.76 14.82
C LEU A 134 16.47 -7.38 16.21
N ASP A 135 16.00 -8.03 17.27
CA ASP A 135 16.32 -7.73 18.67
C ASP A 135 15.90 -6.31 19.12
N ILE A 136 14.95 -5.70 18.41
CA ILE A 136 14.39 -4.40 18.78
C ILE A 136 13.27 -4.62 19.78
N GLY A 137 13.53 -4.23 21.04
CA GLY A 137 12.55 -4.37 22.12
C GLY A 137 11.25 -3.59 21.87
N ARG A 138 10.12 -4.16 22.31
CA ARG A 138 8.78 -3.52 22.26
C ARG A 138 8.72 -2.06 22.76
N PRO A 139 9.51 -1.61 23.75
CA PRO A 139 9.51 -0.20 24.18
C PRO A 139 9.97 0.81 23.12
N ALA A 140 10.74 0.38 22.11
CA ALA A 140 11.14 1.23 20.99
C ALA A 140 10.02 1.38 19.95
N MET A 141 9.08 0.42 19.91
CA MET A 141 8.01 0.39 18.91
C MET A 141 6.90 1.40 19.20
N PRO A 142 6.27 2.00 18.16
CA PRO A 142 5.15 2.92 18.32
C PRO A 142 3.97 2.25 19.04
N VAL A 143 3.58 2.81 20.18
CA VAL A 143 2.53 2.24 21.04
C VAL A 143 1.48 3.27 21.42
N ARG A 144 0.22 2.82 21.53
CA ARG A 144 -0.85 3.58 22.20
C ARG A 144 -1.53 2.70 23.22
N VAL A 145 -1.64 3.22 24.44
CA VAL A 145 -2.38 2.59 25.53
C VAL A 145 -3.78 3.20 25.57
N TYR A 146 -4.79 2.36 25.43
CA TYR A 146 -6.20 2.73 25.57
C TYR A 146 -6.63 2.37 26.97
N ARG A 147 -7.02 3.36 27.78
CA ARG A 147 -7.61 3.10 29.11
C ARG A 147 -9.10 2.82 28.93
N GLY A 148 -9.57 1.69 29.46
CA GLY A 148 -10.98 1.31 29.46
C GLY A 148 -11.38 0.69 30.79
N ALA A 149 -12.69 0.56 31.03
CA ALA A 149 -13.25 0.08 32.30
C ALA A 149 -12.82 -1.36 32.65
N ALA A 150 -12.49 -2.19 31.65
CA ALA A 150 -12.06 -3.58 31.83
C ALA A 150 -10.53 -3.78 31.80
N GLY A 151 -9.76 -2.70 32.02
CA GLY A 151 -8.30 -2.71 31.90
C GLY A 151 -7.80 -2.04 30.61
N GLY A 152 -6.53 -1.63 30.63
CA GLY A 152 -5.91 -0.91 29.51
C GLY A 152 -5.49 -1.85 28.38
N ALA A 153 -5.88 -1.55 27.13
CA ALA A 153 -5.39 -2.28 25.96
C ALA A 153 -4.18 -1.56 25.35
N ARG A 154 -3.05 -2.27 25.21
CA ARG A 154 -1.86 -1.77 24.51
C ARG A 154 -1.94 -2.19 23.03
N ARG A 155 -1.74 -1.24 22.12
CA ARG A 155 -1.69 -1.51 20.67
C ARG A 155 -0.42 -0.93 20.06
N TYR A 156 0.29 -1.76 19.32
CA TYR A 156 1.44 -1.36 18.53
C TYR A 156 0.97 -0.85 17.17
N PHE A 157 1.72 0.09 16.59
CA PHE A 157 1.40 0.71 15.30
C PHE A 157 -0.08 1.16 15.19
N PRO A 158 -0.59 1.95 16.14
CA PRO A 158 -2.03 2.16 16.37
C PRO A 158 -2.79 2.81 15.21
N ARG A 159 -2.09 3.43 14.25
CA ARG A 159 -2.70 3.99 13.02
C ARG A 159 -2.87 2.95 11.92
N GLY A 160 -2.24 1.77 12.03
CA GLY A 160 -2.31 0.70 11.04
C GLY A 160 -1.70 1.07 9.69
N MET A 161 -0.83 2.09 9.63
CA MET A 161 -0.20 2.51 8.37
C MET A 161 0.72 1.41 7.81
N PRO A 162 0.89 1.32 6.49
CA PRO A 162 1.82 0.36 5.88
C PRO A 162 3.25 0.53 6.39
N VAL A 163 3.87 -0.60 6.67
CA VAL A 163 5.29 -0.71 7.03
C VAL A 163 5.86 -1.84 6.18
N ALA A 164 6.96 -1.60 5.50
CA ALA A 164 7.74 -2.65 4.84
C ALA A 164 9.09 -2.78 5.53
N LEU A 165 9.63 -3.99 5.56
CA LEU A 165 10.94 -4.28 6.13
C LEU A 165 11.60 -5.37 5.31
N ASP A 166 12.82 -5.10 4.84
CA ASP A 166 13.71 -6.09 4.25
C ASP A 166 15.08 -6.04 4.94
N SER A 167 16.06 -6.79 4.44
CA SER A 167 17.40 -6.89 5.05
C SER A 167 18.24 -5.61 4.97
N ARG A 168 17.80 -4.58 4.23
CA ARG A 168 18.56 -3.35 4.00
C ARG A 168 17.80 -2.09 4.37
N ARG A 169 16.46 -2.14 4.36
CA ARG A 169 15.63 -0.96 4.56
C ARG A 169 14.32 -1.25 5.29
N ALA A 170 13.85 -0.23 6.00
CA ALA A 170 12.52 -0.16 6.58
C ALA A 170 11.77 1.04 5.97
N VAL A 171 10.57 0.82 5.43
CA VAL A 171 9.74 1.85 4.80
C VAL A 171 8.51 2.10 5.67
N PHE A 172 8.27 3.36 6.04
CA PHE A 172 7.13 3.78 6.85
C PHE A 172 6.26 4.76 6.08
N VAL A 173 5.01 4.38 5.81
CA VAL A 173 4.09 5.22 5.04
C VAL A 173 3.21 6.07 5.97
N HIS A 174 3.11 7.36 5.70
CA HIS A 174 2.13 8.24 6.31
C HIS A 174 1.18 8.79 5.25
N ALA A 175 -0.09 8.38 5.30
CA ALA A 175 -1.14 8.98 4.47
C ALA A 175 -1.83 10.18 5.16
N ASP A 176 -1.82 11.33 4.50
CA ASP A 176 -2.55 12.55 4.84
C ASP A 176 -3.68 12.77 3.80
N PRO A 177 -4.93 12.49 4.16
CA PRO A 177 -6.07 12.70 3.29
C PRO A 177 -6.53 14.17 3.18
N GLY A 178 -5.77 15.12 3.74
CA GLY A 178 -6.05 16.56 3.67
C GLY A 178 -6.63 17.14 4.97
N TRP A 179 -7.16 16.28 5.84
CA TRP A 179 -7.70 16.65 7.15
C TRP A 179 -6.68 16.63 8.29
N ASP A 180 -5.46 16.10 8.07
CA ASP A 180 -4.45 16.12 9.11
C ASP A 180 -3.86 17.52 9.30
N THR A 181 -3.58 17.86 10.56
CA THR A 181 -2.77 19.02 10.91
C THR A 181 -1.28 18.68 10.79
N SER A 182 -0.43 19.70 10.64
CA SER A 182 1.03 19.53 10.69
C SER A 182 1.51 18.86 11.98
N THR A 183 0.76 19.02 13.08
CA THR A 183 0.99 18.35 14.37
C THR A 183 0.78 16.84 14.30
N ALA A 184 -0.11 16.33 13.43
CA ALA A 184 -0.38 14.90 13.31
C ALA A 184 0.83 14.12 12.77
N LEU A 185 1.50 14.67 11.74
CA LEU A 185 2.72 14.11 11.16
C LEU A 185 3.89 14.16 12.14
N ARG A 186 4.06 15.28 12.87
CA ARG A 186 5.07 15.38 13.94
C ARG A 186 4.84 14.37 15.06
N SER A 187 3.61 14.31 15.58
CA SER A 187 3.24 13.33 16.61
C SER A 187 3.35 11.88 16.12
N TRP A 188 3.25 11.64 14.80
CA TRP A 188 3.53 10.34 14.22
C TRP A 188 5.02 10.05 14.25
N ARG A 189 5.88 10.96 13.78
CA ARG A 189 7.35 10.86 13.90
C ARG A 189 7.81 10.61 15.33
N ASP A 190 7.37 11.42 16.28
CA ASP A 190 7.88 11.34 17.66
C ASP A 190 7.62 9.96 18.29
N ARG A 191 6.53 9.29 17.85
CA ARG A 191 6.22 7.92 18.28
C ARG A 191 7.05 6.83 17.59
N HIS A 192 7.65 7.13 16.44
CA HIS A 192 8.47 6.18 15.68
C HIS A 192 9.97 6.43 15.83
N LEU A 193 10.37 7.57 16.41
CA LEU A 193 11.76 8.00 16.47
C LEU A 193 12.68 6.93 17.10
N LYS A 194 12.28 6.37 18.26
CA LYS A 194 13.05 5.31 18.94
C LYS A 194 13.24 4.05 18.08
N LEU A 195 12.21 3.65 17.34
CA LEU A 195 12.28 2.52 16.43
C LEU A 195 13.23 2.84 15.26
N TRP A 196 13.16 4.05 14.73
CA TRP A 196 14.01 4.48 13.62
C TRP A 196 15.48 4.59 14.03
N GLU A 197 15.76 5.07 15.24
CA GLU A 197 17.11 5.09 15.82
C GLU A 197 17.66 3.66 15.95
N ALA A 198 16.91 2.75 16.56
CA ALA A 198 17.31 1.34 16.69
C ALA A 198 17.58 0.67 15.32
N LEU A 199 16.74 0.94 14.31
CA LEU A 199 16.96 0.41 12.96
C LEU A 199 18.25 0.96 12.33
N ARG A 200 18.57 2.23 12.56
CA ARG A 200 19.80 2.86 12.06
C ARG A 200 21.04 2.35 12.77
N GLU A 201 20.96 2.10 14.07
CA GLU A 201 22.04 1.47 14.86
C GLU A 201 22.39 0.08 14.31
N LEU A 202 21.40 -0.64 13.78
CA LEU A 202 21.58 -1.93 13.09
C LEU A 202 22.05 -1.77 11.63
N GLY A 203 22.27 -0.55 11.15
CA GLY A 203 22.71 -0.26 9.78
C GLY A 203 21.62 -0.33 8.71
N LEU A 204 20.33 -0.41 9.09
CA LEU A 204 19.23 -0.35 8.12
C LEU A 204 18.93 1.09 7.74
N SER A 205 18.67 1.30 6.45
CA SER A 205 18.13 2.56 5.97
C SER A 205 16.65 2.71 6.36
N VAL A 206 16.26 3.90 6.82
CA VAL A 206 14.87 4.20 7.21
C VAL A 206 14.28 5.16 6.19
N GLU A 207 13.30 4.69 5.41
CA GLU A 207 12.56 5.50 4.46
C GLU A 207 11.21 5.94 5.06
N VAL A 208 10.90 7.23 4.97
CA VAL A 208 9.59 7.75 5.38
C VAL A 208 8.87 8.30 4.16
N VAL A 209 7.69 7.75 3.89
CA VAL A 209 6.91 8.09 2.71
C VAL A 209 5.69 8.90 3.09
N GLY A 210 5.62 10.15 2.63
CA GLY A 210 4.42 10.98 2.74
C GLY A 210 3.48 10.72 1.56
N VAL A 211 2.25 10.29 1.83
CA VAL A 211 1.21 10.06 0.82
C VAL A 211 0.08 11.08 0.99
N ALA A 212 -0.34 11.76 -0.09
CA ALA A 212 -1.43 12.74 -0.01
C ALA A 212 -2.39 12.71 -1.21
N CYS A 213 -3.63 13.16 -0.97
CA CYS A 213 -4.71 13.27 -1.97
C CYS A 213 -4.61 14.54 -2.84
N ALA A 214 -3.97 15.60 -2.33
CA ALA A 214 -3.93 16.91 -2.98
C ALA A 214 -2.55 17.56 -2.87
N ARG A 215 -2.29 18.52 -3.76
CA ARG A 215 -1.00 19.22 -3.86
C ARG A 215 -0.62 19.98 -2.59
N ARG A 216 -1.57 20.70 -1.97
CA ARG A 216 -1.31 21.45 -0.71
C ARG A 216 -0.90 20.54 0.46
N PRO A 217 -1.65 19.48 0.81
CA PRO A 217 -1.20 18.50 1.81
C PRO A 217 0.15 17.86 1.47
N LEU A 218 0.41 17.60 0.18
CA LEU A 218 1.69 17.07 -0.30
C LEU A 218 2.85 18.07 -0.07
N GLU A 219 2.65 19.34 -0.38
CA GLU A 219 3.63 20.41 -0.13
C GLU A 219 3.89 20.58 1.36
N ARG A 220 2.84 20.55 2.19
CA ARG A 220 2.98 20.53 3.66
C ARG A 220 3.80 19.34 4.15
N ALA A 221 3.55 18.13 3.62
CA ALA A 221 4.35 16.95 3.95
C ALA A 221 5.80 17.14 3.51
N ARG A 222 6.06 17.67 2.31
CA ARG A 222 7.42 18.01 1.85
C ARG A 222 8.12 18.98 2.77
N THR A 223 7.47 20.07 3.19
CA THR A 223 8.07 21.05 4.10
C THR A 223 8.40 20.42 5.45
N ILE A 224 7.50 19.63 6.04
CA ILE A 224 7.74 19.03 7.35
C ILE A 224 8.84 17.98 7.28
N LEU A 225 8.82 17.11 6.25
CA LEU A 225 9.82 16.08 6.04
C LEU A 225 11.19 16.68 5.69
N GLY A 226 11.23 17.71 4.84
CA GLY A 226 12.48 18.42 4.50
C GLY A 226 13.07 19.21 5.68
N ASN A 227 12.24 19.66 6.62
CA ASN A 227 12.74 20.27 7.85
C ASN A 227 13.27 19.24 8.86
N TRP A 228 13.05 17.95 8.66
CA TRP A 228 13.71 16.91 9.45
C TRP A 228 15.16 16.70 9.04
N THR A 229 15.54 17.20 7.85
CA THR A 229 16.83 16.97 7.21
C THR A 229 17.71 18.22 7.09
N ASN A 230 17.35 19.35 7.72
CA ASN A 230 18.29 20.49 7.86
C ASN A 230 19.48 20.18 8.81
N ALA A 231 19.75 18.89 9.04
CA ALA A 231 20.99 18.40 9.59
C ALA A 231 21.92 17.75 8.53
N ASP A 232 21.53 17.45 7.28
CA ASP A 232 22.49 17.07 6.22
C ASP A 232 21.94 17.02 4.76
N ALA A 233 22.66 17.74 3.89
CA ALA A 233 22.84 17.80 2.43
C ALA A 233 21.85 17.23 1.35
N ASP A 234 21.65 18.10 0.33
CA ASP A 234 21.51 17.88 -1.12
C ASP A 234 20.42 16.94 -1.69
N ALA A 235 19.32 17.53 -2.19
CA ALA A 235 18.48 16.87 -3.21
C ALA A 235 18.30 17.71 -4.49
N ARG A 236 18.62 17.08 -5.63
CA ARG A 236 18.26 17.52 -6.99
C ARG A 236 16.81 17.11 -7.33
N PRO A 237 16.14 17.81 -8.29
CA PRO A 237 14.70 17.68 -8.52
C PRO A 237 14.24 16.37 -9.20
N VAL A 238 12.97 16.01 -8.93
CA VAL A 238 12.26 14.74 -9.25
C VAL A 238 11.59 14.76 -10.64
N GLN A 239 11.62 13.62 -11.37
CA GLN A 239 10.90 13.38 -12.64
C GLN A 239 9.46 12.83 -12.44
N SER A 240 8.61 13.01 -13.47
CA SER A 240 7.14 12.94 -13.40
C SER A 240 6.50 11.53 -13.29
N PRO A 241 5.35 11.38 -12.59
CA PRO A 241 4.63 10.10 -12.39
C PRO A 241 4.11 9.36 -13.64
N GLY A 242 4.04 10.02 -14.81
CA GLY A 242 3.46 9.44 -16.02
C GLY A 242 4.25 8.24 -16.57
N THR A 243 5.56 8.22 -16.35
CA THR A 243 6.46 7.22 -16.93
C THR A 243 6.36 5.85 -16.24
N ALA A 244 6.15 5.83 -14.92
CA ALA A 244 6.05 4.59 -14.14
C ALA A 244 4.73 3.83 -14.41
N VAL A 245 3.62 4.56 -14.56
CA VAL A 245 2.31 3.95 -14.89
C VAL A 245 2.34 3.37 -16.31
N ALA A 246 2.97 4.06 -17.26
CA ALA A 246 3.16 3.56 -18.62
C ALA A 246 4.02 2.28 -18.64
N ALA A 247 5.14 2.27 -17.91
CA ALA A 247 6.02 1.10 -17.81
C ALA A 247 5.30 -0.14 -17.22
N ARG A 248 4.45 0.06 -16.19
CA ARG A 248 3.67 -1.04 -15.60
C ARG A 248 2.60 -1.60 -16.52
N ARG A 249 1.91 -0.72 -17.25
CA ARG A 249 0.92 -1.12 -18.26
C ARG A 249 1.60 -1.95 -19.35
N GLU A 250 2.79 -1.53 -19.78
CA GLU A 250 3.55 -2.24 -20.79
C GLU A 250 4.02 -3.62 -20.30
N ILE A 251 4.56 -3.73 -19.09
CA ILE A 251 4.91 -5.03 -18.49
C ILE A 251 3.67 -5.94 -18.45
N THR A 252 2.55 -5.43 -17.96
CA THR A 252 1.31 -6.21 -17.85
C THR A 252 0.79 -6.67 -19.21
N ARG A 253 0.88 -5.81 -20.24
CA ARG A 253 0.51 -6.15 -21.61
C ARG A 253 1.36 -7.30 -22.15
N ILE A 254 2.68 -7.21 -21.99
CA ILE A 254 3.62 -8.23 -22.47
C ILE A 254 3.43 -9.55 -21.70
N GLU A 255 3.31 -9.50 -20.36
CA GLU A 255 3.08 -10.69 -19.52
C GLU A 255 1.76 -11.39 -19.90
N ASN A 256 0.69 -10.65 -20.20
CA ASN A 256 -0.57 -11.23 -20.64
C ASN A 256 -0.47 -11.89 -22.03
N ALA A 257 0.29 -11.31 -22.96
CA ALA A 257 0.49 -11.90 -24.29
C ALA A 257 1.29 -13.22 -24.19
N ILE A 258 2.35 -13.23 -23.38
CA ILE A 258 3.16 -14.43 -23.12
C ILE A 258 2.32 -15.52 -22.43
N LEU A 259 1.64 -15.19 -21.33
CA LEU A 259 0.85 -16.16 -20.56
C LEU A 259 -0.40 -16.63 -21.30
N GLY A 260 -0.91 -15.81 -22.23
CA GLY A 260 -2.04 -16.15 -23.09
C GLY A 260 -1.69 -17.01 -24.30
N MET A 261 -0.40 -17.29 -24.54
CA MET A 261 0.11 -17.97 -25.75
C MET A 261 -0.39 -17.30 -27.05
N ASP A 262 -0.44 -15.96 -27.05
CA ASP A 262 -0.81 -15.18 -28.23
C ASP A 262 0.44 -14.95 -29.08
N ASP A 263 0.80 -15.97 -29.87
CA ASP A 263 2.00 -15.96 -30.71
C ASP A 263 2.00 -14.77 -31.68
N ALA A 264 0.84 -14.38 -32.20
CA ALA A 264 0.72 -13.23 -33.09
C ALA A 264 1.05 -11.90 -32.37
N ALA A 265 0.59 -11.74 -31.13
CA ALA A 265 0.93 -10.57 -30.31
C ALA A 265 2.41 -10.56 -29.90
N VAL A 266 2.99 -11.72 -29.57
CA VAL A 266 4.42 -11.85 -29.21
C VAL A 266 5.31 -11.55 -30.41
N GLU A 267 4.99 -12.06 -31.59
CA GLU A 267 5.71 -11.74 -32.84
C GLU A 267 5.59 -10.26 -33.21
N ALA A 268 4.41 -9.66 -33.07
CA ALA A 268 4.22 -8.22 -33.28
C ALA A 268 5.05 -7.34 -32.31
N MET A 269 5.48 -7.89 -31.17
CA MET A 269 6.36 -7.23 -30.20
C MET A 269 7.84 -7.57 -30.40
N GLY A 270 8.21 -8.22 -31.51
CA GLY A 270 9.59 -8.57 -31.85
C GLY A 270 10.04 -9.95 -31.34
N GLY A 271 9.10 -10.82 -30.97
CA GLY A 271 9.35 -12.17 -30.51
C GLY A 271 9.59 -12.29 -29.00
N PHE A 272 9.68 -13.53 -28.52
CA PHE A 272 9.72 -13.84 -27.09
C PHE A 272 10.92 -13.23 -26.35
N GLN A 273 12.12 -13.25 -26.94
CA GLN A 273 13.32 -12.68 -26.33
C GLN A 273 13.25 -11.15 -26.24
N ALA A 274 12.72 -10.48 -27.27
CA ALA A 274 12.50 -9.04 -27.23
C ALA A 274 11.48 -8.66 -26.14
N CYS A 275 10.42 -9.45 -25.97
CA CYS A 275 9.45 -9.28 -24.90
C CYS A 275 10.09 -9.38 -23.50
N LEU A 276 10.93 -10.39 -23.26
CA LEU A 276 11.63 -10.56 -21.98
C LEU A 276 12.62 -9.42 -21.72
N GLN A 277 13.38 -9.01 -22.74
CA GLN A 277 14.28 -7.87 -22.65
C GLN A 277 13.51 -6.59 -22.33
N ARG A 278 12.38 -6.36 -23.00
CA ARG A 278 11.51 -5.20 -22.77
C ARG A 278 10.91 -5.19 -21.37
N ILE A 279 10.49 -6.35 -20.85
CA ILE A 279 10.09 -6.51 -19.45
C ILE A 279 11.25 -6.18 -18.52
N GLY A 280 12.46 -6.66 -18.82
CA GLY A 280 13.68 -6.35 -18.08
C GLY A 280 13.98 -4.86 -18.04
N GLU A 281 13.95 -4.19 -19.20
CA GLU A 281 14.12 -2.74 -19.36
C GLU A 281 13.07 -1.95 -18.61
N MET A 282 11.79 -2.33 -18.70
CA MET A 282 10.72 -1.65 -17.98
C MET A 282 10.79 -1.90 -16.47
N LYS A 283 11.17 -3.10 -16.03
CA LYS A 283 11.42 -3.40 -14.61
C LYS A 283 12.63 -2.63 -14.11
N GLU A 284 13.68 -2.50 -14.91
CA GLU A 284 14.85 -1.69 -14.57
C GLU A 284 14.52 -0.19 -14.60
N LEU A 285 13.67 0.28 -15.50
CA LEU A 285 13.13 1.65 -15.52
C LEU A 285 12.24 1.92 -14.30
N LEU A 286 11.48 0.92 -13.83
CA LEU A 286 10.77 1.00 -12.57
C LEU A 286 11.70 0.94 -11.35
N ARG A 287 12.89 0.31 -11.45
CA ARG A 287 13.93 0.34 -10.42
C ARG A 287 14.74 1.63 -10.41
N SER A 288 15.04 2.19 -11.59
CA SER A 288 15.94 3.32 -11.82
C SER A 288 15.22 4.67 -11.94
N GLY A 289 13.94 4.68 -12.30
CA GLY A 289 13.05 5.83 -12.36
C GLY A 289 12.28 6.10 -11.07
N LEU A 290 12.56 5.35 -10.01
CA LEU A 290 12.16 5.76 -8.66
C LEU A 290 12.94 7.03 -8.29
N PRO A 291 12.31 8.03 -7.65
CA PRO A 291 13.00 9.25 -7.27
C PRO A 291 14.22 8.93 -6.40
N ARG A 292 15.43 9.06 -6.96
CA ARG A 292 16.66 9.28 -6.19
C ARG A 292 16.76 10.78 -5.87
N GLY A 293 15.88 11.20 -4.97
CA GLY A 293 15.97 12.47 -4.28
C GLY A 293 15.74 12.17 -2.81
N THR A 294 16.70 11.51 -2.18
CA THR A 294 16.71 11.24 -0.75
C THR A 294 17.46 12.36 -0.08
N ILE A 295 16.76 13.20 0.68
CA ILE A 295 17.36 13.80 1.87
C ILE A 295 16.84 12.92 3.01
N ASP A 296 17.75 12.20 3.68
CA ASP A 296 17.45 11.17 4.69
C ASP A 296 16.39 10.11 4.31
N GLY A 297 16.26 9.77 3.03
CA GLY A 297 15.32 8.72 2.60
C GLY A 297 13.84 9.14 2.68
N HIS A 298 13.49 10.40 2.42
CA HIS A 298 12.09 10.82 2.49
C HIS A 298 11.45 11.00 1.10
N SER A 299 10.60 10.05 0.71
CA SER A 299 9.86 10.10 -0.57
C SER A 299 8.47 10.71 -0.37
N VAL A 300 8.08 11.66 -1.23
CA VAL A 300 6.72 12.25 -1.18
C VAL A 300 5.91 11.86 -2.41
N TRP A 301 4.83 11.12 -2.18
CA TRP A 301 4.00 10.46 -3.19
C TRP A 301 2.57 11.04 -3.21
N ARG A 302 2.01 11.21 -4.40
CA ARG A 302 0.66 11.74 -4.63
C ARG A 302 -0.20 10.69 -5.29
N SER A 303 -1.35 10.36 -4.70
CA SER A 303 -2.35 9.54 -5.40
C SER A 303 -3.10 10.42 -6.40
N SER A 304 -3.08 10.03 -7.67
CA SER A 304 -3.97 10.59 -8.69
C SER A 304 -5.30 9.82 -8.80
N ARG A 305 -5.42 8.62 -8.22
CA ARG A 305 -6.60 7.74 -8.38
C ARG A 305 -7.84 8.24 -7.64
N PHE A 306 -7.70 9.24 -6.77
CA PHE A 306 -8.80 9.92 -6.09
C PHE A 306 -9.15 11.30 -6.69
N ALA A 307 -8.50 11.69 -7.79
CA ALA A 307 -8.92 12.85 -8.56
C ALA A 307 -10.19 12.48 -9.35
N GLY A 308 -11.31 12.38 -8.63
CA GLY A 308 -12.62 12.44 -9.24
C GLY A 308 -12.75 13.82 -9.88
N GLY A 309 -12.82 13.83 -11.21
CA GLY A 309 -13.42 14.93 -11.93
C GLY A 309 -14.77 15.23 -11.31
N GLY A 310 -15.11 16.52 -11.32
CA GLY A 310 -16.47 16.96 -11.12
C GLY A 310 -17.43 16.19 -12.03
N ILE A 311 -18.68 16.23 -11.60
CA ILE A 311 -19.88 16.06 -12.40
C ILE A 311 -19.65 16.45 -13.87
#